data_AF-A0A843S0T0-F1
#
_entry.id   AF-A0A843S0T0-F1
#
_cell.length_a   1.000
_cell.length_b   1.000
_cell.length_c   1.000
_cell.angle_alpha   90.00
_cell.angle_beta   90.00
_cell.angle_gamma   90.00
#
_symmetry.space_group_name_H-M   'P 1'
#
loop_
_entity.id
_entity.type
_entity.pdbx_description
1 polymer ?
#
loop_
_entity_poly.entity_id
_entity_poly.type
_entity_poly.pdbx_seq_one_letter_code
_entity_poly.pdbx_strand_id
1 'polypeptide(L)'
;MTIRHCTTRLISISLMLASFLACARSNNGSAAIDRHALVTRHNVKLTNADSLGSLSVGNGEFAFTVDVSGLQTFPELYEDGISLGTQSQWGWHSFAGQAYSIDDVAESYPTCGGRRVPYAVQHEGGAKKTAADWLRTNPHRLHLGLVGLVLLKQDGTEALVDDFEQVRQELDLWSGKITSTYQVEGVPVRVELFGHQDRDQIAARIDSPLIAQRRLKVRFRFPYGNDCHVCP
;
A
#
# COMPACT_ATOMS: atom_id res chain seq x y z
N MET A 1 -77.65 31.81 -45.53
CA MET A 1 -78.00 31.94 -44.10
C MET A 1 -78.39 30.56 -43.62
N THR A 2 -77.44 29.82 -43.06
CA THR A 2 -77.69 28.46 -42.57
C THR A 2 -76.65 28.13 -41.50
N ILE A 3 -77.18 27.70 -40.37
CA ILE A 3 -76.54 27.53 -39.07
C ILE A 3 -75.92 26.14 -38.97
N ARG A 4 -74.72 26.08 -38.36
CA ARG A 4 -74.01 24.87 -37.90
C ARG A 4 -74.79 24.16 -36.79
N HIS A 5 -74.65 22.85 -36.62
CA HIS A 5 -74.51 22.07 -35.36
C HIS A 5 -74.11 20.63 -35.78
N CYS A 6 -72.93 20.11 -35.41
CA CYS A 6 -72.55 19.47 -34.14
C CYS A 6 -72.88 17.96 -34.08
N THR A 7 -71.86 17.10 -34.29
CA THR A 7 -71.82 15.73 -33.73
C THR A 7 -70.38 15.34 -33.43
N THR A 8 -70.09 15.23 -32.14
CA THR A 8 -68.85 14.74 -31.53
C THR A 8 -69.07 13.30 -31.04
N ARG A 9 -67.97 12.55 -30.87
CA ARG A 9 -67.78 11.29 -30.10
C ARG A 9 -67.75 10.01 -30.92
N LEU A 10 -66.53 9.53 -31.23
CA LEU A 10 -66.21 8.09 -31.34
C LEU A 10 -64.69 7.86 -31.52
N ILE A 11 -63.84 8.48 -30.70
CA ILE A 11 -62.39 8.14 -30.66
C ILE A 11 -61.89 8.30 -29.22
N SER A 12 -62.13 7.31 -28.35
CA SER A 12 -61.45 7.25 -27.04
C SER A 12 -61.47 5.89 -26.35
N ILE A 13 -61.68 4.79 -27.09
CA ILE A 13 -61.65 3.44 -26.50
C ILE A 13 -60.82 2.52 -27.39
N SER A 14 -59.54 2.85 -27.59
CA SER A 14 -58.56 1.90 -28.14
C SER A 14 -57.11 2.15 -27.70
N LEU A 15 -56.87 3.13 -26.80
CA LEU A 15 -55.52 3.50 -26.36
C LEU A 15 -55.31 3.28 -24.84
N MET A 16 -56.08 2.39 -24.22
CA MET A 16 -55.98 2.09 -22.78
C MET A 16 -55.65 0.63 -22.47
N LEU A 17 -55.34 -0.20 -23.48
CA LEU A 17 -55.00 -1.62 -23.29
C LEU A 17 -53.54 -1.98 -23.65
N ALA A 18 -52.73 -1.01 -24.10
CA ALA A 18 -51.31 -1.24 -24.43
C ALA A 18 -50.32 -0.72 -23.36
N SER A 19 -50.82 -0.04 -22.32
CA SER A 19 -49.97 0.57 -21.28
C SER A 19 -49.82 -0.30 -20.02
N PHE A 20 -50.56 -1.41 -19.92
CA PHE A 20 -50.58 -2.27 -18.73
C PHE A 20 -49.66 -3.50 -18.81
N LEU A 21 -48.93 -3.71 -19.92
CA LEU A 21 -47.98 -4.82 -20.07
C LEU A 21 -46.50 -4.43 -19.89
N ALA A 22 -46.19 -3.19 -19.52
CA ALA A 22 -44.81 -2.73 -19.26
C ALA A 22 -44.37 -2.83 -17.78
N CYS A 23 -45.22 -3.35 -16.89
CA CYS A 23 -44.86 -3.64 -15.50
C CYS A 23 -44.62 -5.14 -15.26
N ALA A 24 -44.08 -5.84 -16.26
CA ALA A 24 -43.57 -7.19 -16.08
C ALA A 24 -42.18 -7.13 -15.39
N ARG A 25 -42.21 -7.14 -14.05
CA ARG A 25 -41.13 -7.61 -13.15
C ARG A 25 -39.72 -7.12 -13.48
N SER A 26 -39.36 -5.95 -12.96
CA SER A 26 -38.00 -5.78 -12.40
C SER A 26 -37.94 -6.67 -11.16
N ASN A 27 -37.46 -7.90 -11.32
CA ASN A 27 -37.13 -8.76 -10.21
C ASN A 27 -35.86 -8.20 -9.54
N ASN A 28 -35.98 -7.06 -8.85
CA ASN A 28 -34.96 -6.50 -7.97
C ASN A 28 -34.93 -7.32 -6.66
N GLY A 29 -34.82 -8.64 -6.78
CA GLY A 29 -34.07 -9.35 -5.76
C GLY A 29 -32.67 -8.76 -5.83
N SER A 30 -32.18 -8.19 -4.73
CA SER A 30 -30.81 -7.67 -4.65
C SER A 30 -29.88 -8.72 -5.27
N ALA A 31 -29.38 -8.45 -6.48
CA ALA A 31 -28.50 -9.38 -7.16
C ALA A 31 -27.30 -9.59 -6.23
N ALA A 32 -26.98 -10.86 -5.93
CA ALA A 32 -25.87 -11.16 -5.06
C ALA A 32 -24.63 -10.42 -5.56
N ILE A 33 -23.96 -9.68 -4.67
CA ILE A 33 -22.77 -8.90 -5.03
C ILE A 33 -21.71 -9.86 -5.55
N ASP A 34 -21.29 -9.66 -6.79
CA ASP A 34 -20.07 -10.27 -7.31
C ASP A 34 -18.87 -9.63 -6.60
N ARG A 35 -18.44 -10.27 -5.52
CA ARG A 35 -17.34 -9.78 -4.68
C ARG A 35 -16.01 -9.80 -5.42
N HIS A 36 -15.80 -10.77 -6.30
CA HIS A 36 -14.57 -10.84 -7.08
C HIS A 36 -14.49 -9.64 -8.03
N ALA A 37 -15.53 -9.40 -8.84
CA ALA A 37 -15.57 -8.24 -9.72
C ALA A 37 -15.51 -6.90 -8.95
N LEU A 38 -16.16 -6.84 -7.79
CA LEU A 38 -16.12 -5.67 -6.91
C LEU A 38 -14.71 -5.37 -6.39
N VAL A 39 -13.94 -6.38 -5.99
CA VAL A 39 -12.57 -6.21 -5.47
C VAL A 39 -11.60 -5.94 -6.62
N THR A 40 -11.60 -6.77 -7.66
CA THR A 40 -10.63 -6.71 -8.76
C THR A 40 -10.66 -5.39 -9.53
N ARG A 41 -11.83 -4.71 -9.63
CA ARG A 41 -11.89 -3.39 -10.29
C ARG A 41 -11.10 -2.29 -9.56
N HIS A 42 -10.72 -2.52 -8.30
CA HIS A 42 -9.93 -1.60 -7.49
C HIS A 42 -8.48 -2.08 -7.27
N ASN A 43 -8.02 -3.09 -8.02
CA ASN A 43 -6.61 -3.48 -8.01
C ASN A 43 -5.73 -2.25 -8.24
N VAL A 44 -4.74 -2.07 -7.37
CA VAL A 44 -3.84 -0.92 -7.44
C VAL A 44 -2.87 -1.16 -8.59
N LYS A 45 -2.74 -0.17 -9.47
CA LYS A 45 -1.92 -0.27 -10.68
C LYS A 45 -1.00 0.94 -10.77
N LEU A 46 0.28 0.67 -10.97
CA LEU A 46 1.30 1.68 -11.20
C LEU A 46 1.93 1.43 -12.57
N THR A 47 2.17 2.50 -13.32
CA THR A 47 2.81 2.43 -14.64
C THR A 47 4.18 3.10 -14.66
N ASN A 48 4.62 3.67 -13.54
CA ASN A 48 5.90 4.36 -13.37
C ASN A 48 6.33 4.22 -11.90
N ALA A 49 7.60 4.47 -11.62
CA ALA A 49 8.08 4.65 -10.25
C ALA A 49 7.41 5.88 -9.61
N ASP A 50 6.96 5.74 -8.37
CA ASP A 50 6.34 6.78 -7.57
C ASP A 50 6.75 6.57 -6.12
N SER A 51 7.51 7.50 -5.54
CA SER A 51 7.99 7.39 -4.17
C SER A 51 6.87 7.42 -3.13
N LEU A 52 5.66 7.87 -3.51
CA LEU A 52 4.45 7.84 -2.69
C LEU A 52 3.53 6.65 -3.04
N GLY A 53 3.92 5.83 -4.01
CA GLY A 53 3.13 4.74 -4.57
C GLY A 53 3.63 3.34 -4.19
N SER A 54 4.42 3.16 -3.12
CA SER A 54 4.91 1.83 -2.75
C SER A 54 3.77 0.84 -2.45
N LEU A 55 3.96 -0.44 -2.79
CA LEU A 55 2.99 -1.50 -2.49
C LEU A 55 3.53 -2.46 -1.43
N SER A 56 2.65 -3.11 -0.66
CA SER A 56 3.05 -4.04 0.39
C SER A 56 2.30 -5.37 0.32
N VAL A 57 2.99 -6.44 0.70
CA VAL A 57 2.37 -7.71 1.11
C VAL A 57 2.58 -7.91 2.59
N GLY A 58 1.65 -8.61 3.26
CA GLY A 58 1.75 -8.88 4.68
C GLY A 58 0.59 -9.72 5.19
N ASN A 59 0.69 -10.11 6.46
CA ASN A 59 -0.28 -10.97 7.14
C ASN A 59 -0.86 -10.35 8.43
N GLY A 60 -0.54 -9.06 8.69
CA GLY A 60 -0.92 -8.34 9.91
C GLY A 60 0.16 -8.37 11.00
N GLU A 61 0.96 -9.43 11.07
CA GLU A 61 2.11 -9.57 11.97
C GLU A 61 3.43 -9.15 11.31
N PHE A 62 3.49 -9.25 9.99
CA PHE A 62 4.63 -8.96 9.14
C PHE A 62 4.19 -8.19 7.89
N ALA A 63 5.03 -7.26 7.45
CA ALA A 63 4.84 -6.50 6.22
C ALA A 63 6.15 -6.34 5.44
N PHE A 64 6.05 -6.45 4.12
CA PHE A 64 7.14 -6.26 3.17
C PHE A 64 6.70 -5.29 2.07
N THR A 65 7.26 -4.08 2.11
CA THR A 65 6.95 -2.98 1.18
C THR A 65 7.99 -2.93 0.06
N VAL A 66 7.54 -2.74 -1.18
CA VAL A 66 8.35 -2.82 -2.40
C VAL A 66 8.20 -1.61 -3.30
N ASP A 67 9.26 -1.36 -4.08
CA ASP A 67 9.22 -0.45 -5.22
C ASP A 67 8.72 -1.15 -6.50
N VAL A 68 8.67 -0.43 -7.61
CA VAL A 68 8.17 -0.92 -8.90
C VAL A 68 8.94 -2.13 -9.47
N SER A 69 10.16 -2.40 -9.01
CA SER A 69 10.88 -3.65 -9.33
C SER A 69 10.18 -4.91 -8.78
N GLY A 70 9.24 -4.75 -7.85
CA GLY A 70 8.57 -5.84 -7.15
C GLY A 70 9.32 -6.36 -5.93
N LEU A 71 10.45 -5.73 -5.59
CA LEU A 71 11.29 -5.96 -4.41
C LEU A 71 11.79 -4.61 -3.86
N GLN A 72 12.79 -4.61 -2.98
CA GLN A 72 13.36 -3.40 -2.34
C GLN A 72 14.69 -3.00 -3.00
N THR A 73 14.63 -2.74 -4.29
CA THR A 73 15.78 -2.47 -5.16
C THR A 73 16.29 -1.04 -5.00
N PHE A 74 15.39 -0.06 -4.92
CA PHE A 74 15.69 1.39 -4.92
C PHE A 74 15.18 2.12 -3.67
N PRO A 75 15.51 1.69 -2.43
CA PRO A 75 15.02 2.34 -1.22
C PRO A 75 15.40 3.81 -1.12
N GLU A 76 16.55 4.21 -1.68
CA GLU A 76 17.03 5.59 -1.67
C GLU A 76 16.04 6.55 -2.36
N LEU A 77 15.31 6.08 -3.38
CA LEU A 77 14.27 6.86 -4.06
C LEU A 77 13.04 7.13 -3.18
N TYR A 78 12.81 6.28 -2.17
CA TYR A 78 11.63 6.30 -1.32
C TYR A 78 11.92 6.88 0.07
N GLU A 79 13.15 7.31 0.37
CA GLU A 79 13.56 7.85 1.67
C GLU A 79 12.70 9.05 2.09
N ASP A 80 12.46 9.98 1.17
CA ASP A 80 11.63 11.18 1.40
C ASP A 80 10.13 10.94 1.09
N GLY A 81 9.75 9.71 0.76
CA GLY A 81 8.39 9.30 0.40
C GLY A 81 7.79 8.29 1.37
N ILE A 82 7.14 7.24 0.82
CA ILE A 82 6.77 6.07 1.60
C ILE A 82 7.94 5.09 1.56
N SER A 83 8.73 5.10 2.62
CA SER A 83 9.95 4.29 2.72
C SER A 83 9.65 2.80 2.55
N LEU A 84 10.54 2.13 1.82
CA LEU A 84 10.50 0.68 1.69
C LEU A 84 10.92 0.06 3.02
N GLY A 85 10.43 -1.15 3.29
CA GLY A 85 10.98 -1.90 4.40
C GLY A 85 10.29 -3.19 4.75
N THR A 86 10.91 -3.89 5.68
CA THR A 86 10.48 -5.18 6.19
C THR A 86 10.31 -5.05 7.69
N GLN A 87 9.07 -5.08 8.17
CA GLN A 87 8.75 -4.88 9.58
C GLN A 87 7.90 -6.03 10.11
N SER A 88 7.97 -6.26 11.42
CA SER A 88 7.14 -7.24 12.11
C SER A 88 6.69 -6.73 13.48
N GLN A 89 5.76 -7.44 14.12
CA GLN A 89 5.34 -7.19 15.50
C GLN A 89 6.34 -7.69 16.54
N TRP A 90 7.27 -8.57 16.18
CA TRP A 90 8.25 -9.17 17.10
C TRP A 90 9.67 -8.62 16.94
N GLY A 91 9.99 -8.00 15.81
CA GLY A 91 11.29 -7.42 15.53
C GLY A 91 11.44 -6.05 16.21
N TRP A 92 12.02 -6.03 17.40
CA TRP A 92 12.30 -4.81 18.15
C TRP A 92 13.80 -4.67 18.42
N HIS A 93 14.25 -3.42 18.47
CA HIS A 93 15.60 -3.09 18.88
C HIS A 93 15.56 -2.13 20.07
N SER A 94 16.60 -2.21 20.91
CA SER A 94 16.77 -1.24 21.98
C SER A 94 18.21 -0.85 22.20
N PHE A 95 18.43 0.44 22.43
CA PHE A 95 19.71 0.95 22.88
C PHE A 95 19.89 0.72 24.39
N ALA A 96 21.14 0.46 24.80
CA ALA A 96 21.51 0.42 26.20
C ALA A 96 21.55 1.84 26.78
N GLY A 97 21.15 2.02 28.04
CA GLY A 97 21.11 3.33 28.68
C GLY A 97 20.26 3.35 29.94
N GLN A 98 20.05 4.55 30.48
CA GLN A 98 19.13 4.75 31.60
C GLN A 98 17.69 4.43 31.15
N ALA A 99 17.00 3.58 31.91
CA ALA A 99 15.59 3.34 31.70
C ALA A 99 14.78 4.54 32.21
N TYR A 100 14.06 5.20 31.30
CA TYR A 100 13.07 6.22 31.62
C TYR A 100 11.66 5.61 31.67
N SER A 101 10.75 6.32 32.31
CA SER A 101 9.34 5.98 32.47
C SER A 101 8.47 7.15 32.00
N ILE A 102 7.18 6.89 31.76
CA ILE A 102 6.23 7.96 31.40
C ILE A 102 6.17 9.06 32.46
N ASP A 103 6.41 8.75 33.73
CA ASP A 103 6.43 9.73 34.82
C ASP A 103 7.59 10.74 34.68
N ASP A 104 8.69 10.38 34.03
CA ASP A 104 9.84 11.27 33.78
C ASP A 104 9.50 12.40 32.79
N VAL A 105 8.44 12.20 31.99
CA VAL A 105 8.02 13.13 30.92
C VAL A 105 6.60 13.67 31.12
N ALA A 106 5.88 13.18 32.13
CA ALA A 106 4.50 13.55 32.37
C ALA A 106 4.34 15.01 32.84
N GLU A 107 3.34 15.68 32.30
CA GLU A 107 2.84 16.96 32.78
C GLU A 107 1.36 16.90 33.13
N SER A 108 0.98 17.66 34.16
CA SER A 108 -0.35 17.58 34.76
C SER A 108 -1.30 18.64 34.19
N TYR A 109 -2.23 18.21 33.35
CA TYR A 109 -3.24 19.10 32.75
C TYR A 109 -4.58 19.01 33.48
N PRO A 110 -5.31 20.14 33.60
CA PRO A 110 -6.66 20.12 34.13
C PRO A 110 -7.65 19.64 33.06
N THR A 111 -8.54 18.74 33.44
CA THR A 111 -9.73 18.40 32.65
C THR A 111 -10.82 19.47 32.83
N CYS A 112 -11.84 19.46 31.97
CA CYS A 112 -12.99 20.36 32.08
C CYS A 112 -13.71 20.29 33.44
N GLY A 113 -13.61 19.16 34.16
CA GLY A 113 -14.17 18.96 35.50
C GLY A 113 -13.19 19.22 36.65
N GLY A 114 -12.04 19.84 36.40
CA GLY A 114 -11.04 20.20 37.43
C GLY A 114 -10.13 19.06 37.91
N ARG A 115 -10.39 17.81 37.51
CA ARG A 115 -9.47 16.68 37.76
C ARG A 115 -8.17 16.91 37.00
N ARG A 116 -7.03 16.69 37.66
CA ARG A 116 -5.70 16.75 37.06
C ARG A 116 -5.29 15.39 36.51
N VAL A 117 -4.78 15.34 35.29
CA VAL A 117 -4.41 14.09 34.59
C VAL A 117 -3.01 14.25 33.98
N PRO A 118 -2.12 13.25 34.14
CA PRO A 118 -0.80 13.28 33.51
C PRO A 118 -0.91 13.01 32.00
N TYR A 119 -0.16 13.76 31.21
CA TYR A 119 0.05 13.52 29.79
C TYR A 119 1.55 13.49 29.50
N ALA A 120 1.99 12.51 28.71
CA ALA A 120 3.35 12.52 28.17
C ALA A 120 3.47 13.65 27.14
N VAL A 121 4.37 14.61 27.38
CA VAL A 121 4.58 15.76 26.50
C VAL A 121 5.99 15.79 25.96
N GLN A 122 6.17 16.42 24.79
CA GLN A 122 7.49 16.70 24.26
C GLN A 122 8.08 17.90 25.02
N HIS A 123 9.30 17.74 25.51
CA HIS A 123 10.01 18.80 26.24
C HIS A 123 11.09 19.43 25.36
N GLU A 124 11.28 20.75 25.49
CA GLU A 124 12.25 21.50 24.69
C GLU A 124 13.67 21.53 25.30
N GLY A 125 13.86 21.08 26.55
CA GLY A 125 15.19 21.05 27.17
C GLY A 125 15.31 20.25 28.48
N GLY A 126 16.55 20.12 28.94
CA GLY A 126 16.90 19.48 30.20
C GLY A 126 16.68 17.95 30.22
N ALA A 127 16.72 17.38 31.44
CA ALA A 127 16.60 15.94 31.63
C ALA A 127 15.27 15.36 31.11
N LYS A 128 14.19 16.14 31.15
CA LYS A 128 12.88 15.72 30.61
C LYS A 128 12.89 15.58 29.09
N LYS A 129 13.63 16.45 28.37
CA LYS A 129 13.83 16.29 26.92
C LYS A 129 14.57 14.99 26.62
N THR A 130 15.66 14.71 27.35
CA THR A 130 16.41 13.46 27.18
C THR A 130 15.53 12.23 27.43
N ALA A 131 14.71 12.26 28.48
CA ALA A 131 13.75 11.19 28.77
C ALA A 131 12.68 11.04 27.67
N ALA A 132 12.14 12.16 27.18
CA ALA A 132 11.14 12.17 26.11
C ALA A 132 11.69 11.62 24.80
N ASP A 133 12.87 12.09 24.37
CA ASP A 133 13.50 11.63 23.14
C ASP A 133 13.81 10.13 23.22
N TRP A 134 14.32 9.65 24.37
CA TRP A 134 14.58 8.22 24.59
C TRP A 134 13.31 7.37 24.51
N LEU A 135 12.23 7.77 25.20
CA LEU A 135 10.98 7.02 25.21
C LEU A 135 10.29 6.98 23.83
N ARG A 136 10.59 7.95 22.94
CA ARG A 136 10.06 7.99 21.57
C ARG A 136 10.81 7.09 20.60
N THR A 137 12.06 6.76 20.91
CA THR A 137 12.95 6.02 20.01
C THR A 137 13.36 4.67 20.58
N ASN A 138 13.04 4.36 21.83
CA ASN A 138 13.52 3.15 22.50
C ASN A 138 12.49 2.52 23.46
N PRO A 139 12.00 1.28 23.22
CA PRO A 139 12.29 0.42 22.07
C PRO A 139 11.62 0.92 20.78
N HIS A 140 12.20 0.59 19.62
CA HIS A 140 11.61 0.83 18.30
C HIS A 140 11.56 -0.44 17.47
N ARG A 141 10.69 -0.47 16.44
CA ARG A 141 10.63 -1.58 15.49
C ARG A 141 11.93 -1.64 14.69
N LEU A 142 12.50 -2.82 14.60
CA LEU A 142 13.69 -3.08 13.81
C LEU A 142 13.30 -3.35 12.36
N HIS A 143 13.94 -2.66 11.42
CA HIS A 143 13.88 -3.02 10.02
C HIS A 143 14.64 -4.35 9.81
N LEU A 144 13.93 -5.41 9.41
CA LEU A 144 14.46 -6.79 9.36
C LEU A 144 15.40 -7.08 8.18
N GLY A 145 15.86 -6.05 7.46
CA GLY A 145 16.60 -6.18 6.22
C GLY A 145 15.81 -5.85 4.96
N LEU A 146 16.56 -5.49 3.93
CA LEU A 146 16.07 -5.19 2.59
C LEU A 146 16.45 -6.32 1.63
N VAL A 147 15.49 -6.77 0.83
CA VAL A 147 15.71 -7.76 -0.24
C VAL A 147 15.36 -7.11 -1.57
N GLY A 148 16.38 -6.81 -2.37
CA GLY A 148 16.26 -6.11 -3.65
C GLY A 148 16.94 -6.86 -4.79
N LEU A 149 16.91 -6.27 -5.98
CA LEU A 149 17.62 -6.75 -7.14
C LEU A 149 18.92 -5.98 -7.37
N VAL A 150 19.84 -6.62 -8.09
CA VAL A 150 20.95 -5.95 -8.79
C VAL A 150 20.77 -6.27 -10.25
N LEU A 151 20.46 -5.26 -11.04
CA LEU A 151 20.26 -5.34 -12.49
C LEU A 151 21.45 -4.65 -13.15
N LEU A 152 22.15 -5.34 -14.05
CA LEU A 152 23.30 -4.80 -14.75
C LEU A 152 22.92 -4.47 -16.20
N LYS A 153 23.32 -3.29 -16.67
CA LYS A 153 23.29 -2.90 -18.08
C LYS A 153 24.31 -3.67 -18.89
N GLN A 154 24.26 -3.56 -20.22
CA GLN A 154 25.22 -4.25 -21.11
C GLN A 154 26.66 -3.81 -20.87
N ASP A 155 26.86 -2.56 -20.45
CA ASP A 155 28.16 -1.99 -20.10
C ASP A 155 28.69 -2.44 -18.73
N GLY A 156 27.89 -3.19 -17.96
CA GLY A 156 28.23 -3.72 -16.63
C GLY A 156 27.90 -2.80 -15.46
N THR A 157 27.35 -1.60 -15.70
CA THR A 157 26.88 -0.69 -14.65
C THR A 157 25.54 -1.14 -14.07
N GLU A 158 25.23 -0.78 -12.81
CA GLU A 158 23.90 -1.03 -12.24
C GLU A 158 22.85 -0.14 -12.93
N ALA A 159 21.72 -0.74 -13.29
CA ALA A 159 20.56 -0.02 -13.82
C ALA A 159 19.92 0.83 -12.72
N LEU A 160 19.58 2.06 -13.06
CA LEU A 160 18.81 2.97 -12.21
C LEU A 160 17.31 2.76 -12.46
N VAL A 161 16.47 3.35 -11.61
CA VAL A 161 15.01 3.29 -11.79
C VAL A 161 14.56 3.89 -13.13
N ASP A 162 15.27 4.92 -13.61
CA ASP A 162 14.99 5.58 -14.89
C ASP A 162 15.37 4.73 -16.11
N ASP A 163 16.19 3.68 -15.92
CA ASP A 163 16.52 2.71 -16.96
C ASP A 163 15.38 1.67 -17.13
N PHE A 164 14.32 1.72 -16.32
CA PHE A 164 13.18 0.80 -16.44
C PHE A 164 12.19 1.29 -17.47
N GLU A 165 11.96 0.47 -18.49
CA GLU A 165 11.00 0.75 -19.54
C GLU A 165 9.73 -0.10 -19.36
N GLN A 166 8.60 0.38 -19.88
CA GLN A 166 7.32 -0.34 -19.86
C GLN A 166 6.91 -0.85 -18.46
N VAL A 167 7.16 -0.03 -17.44
CA VAL A 167 6.82 -0.37 -16.05
C VAL A 167 5.33 -0.62 -15.93
N ARG A 168 4.99 -1.76 -15.33
CA ARG A 168 3.64 -2.08 -14.86
C ARG A 168 3.76 -2.89 -13.59
N GLN A 169 3.20 -2.35 -12.51
CA GLN A 169 3.05 -3.05 -11.25
C GLN A 169 1.57 -3.10 -10.89
N GLU A 170 1.12 -4.26 -10.41
CA GLU A 170 -0.27 -4.46 -10.00
C GLU A 170 -0.32 -5.22 -8.66
N LEU A 171 -1.05 -4.68 -7.69
CA LEU A 171 -1.49 -5.42 -6.50
C LEU A 171 -2.89 -5.96 -6.76
N ASP A 172 -2.98 -7.28 -6.88
CA ASP A 172 -4.24 -7.99 -6.91
C ASP A 172 -4.81 -8.11 -5.49
N LEU A 173 -5.83 -7.32 -5.20
CA LEU A 173 -6.46 -7.26 -3.87
C LEU A 173 -7.21 -8.54 -3.52
N TRP A 174 -7.60 -9.36 -4.50
CA TRP A 174 -8.28 -10.61 -4.25
C TRP A 174 -7.32 -11.71 -3.81
N SER A 175 -6.15 -11.80 -4.45
CA SER A 175 -5.14 -12.82 -4.16
C SER A 175 -4.03 -12.37 -3.22
N GLY A 176 -3.88 -11.07 -2.97
CA GLY A 176 -2.78 -10.51 -2.17
C GLY A 176 -1.43 -10.60 -2.88
N LYS A 177 -1.42 -10.69 -4.21
CA LYS A 177 -0.23 -10.84 -5.04
C LYS A 177 0.19 -9.51 -5.65
N ILE A 178 1.47 -9.19 -5.57
CA ILE A 178 2.08 -8.12 -6.37
C ILE A 178 2.71 -8.73 -7.61
N THR A 179 2.45 -8.16 -8.77
CA THR A 179 3.14 -8.51 -10.03
C THR A 179 3.77 -7.27 -10.62
N SER A 180 5.08 -7.27 -10.77
CA SER A 180 5.86 -6.24 -11.45
C SER A 180 6.38 -6.77 -12.78
N THR A 181 6.24 -5.97 -13.84
CA THR A 181 6.85 -6.20 -15.14
C THR A 181 7.48 -4.92 -15.66
N TYR A 182 8.67 -5.02 -16.21
CA TYR A 182 9.41 -3.92 -16.82
C TYR A 182 10.46 -4.48 -17.76
N GLN A 183 11.14 -3.62 -18.50
CA GLN A 183 12.28 -3.97 -19.34
C GLN A 183 13.51 -3.15 -18.93
N VAL A 184 14.69 -3.76 -19.07
CA VAL A 184 15.98 -3.07 -18.97
C VAL A 184 16.72 -3.32 -20.27
N GLU A 185 17.00 -2.25 -21.04
CA GLU A 185 17.58 -2.34 -22.39
C GLU A 185 16.84 -3.32 -23.32
N GLY A 186 15.51 -3.25 -23.31
CA GLY A 186 14.64 -4.14 -24.10
C GLY A 186 14.52 -5.58 -23.59
N VAL A 187 15.18 -5.95 -22.49
CA VAL A 187 15.10 -7.31 -21.92
C VAL A 187 14.04 -7.36 -20.82
N PRO A 188 13.02 -8.22 -20.92
CA PRO A 188 11.92 -8.25 -19.96
C PRO A 188 12.34 -8.83 -18.60
N VAL A 189 11.78 -8.26 -17.54
CA VAL A 189 11.83 -8.78 -16.18
C VAL A 189 10.41 -8.86 -15.64
N ARG A 190 10.07 -10.00 -15.04
CA ARG A 190 8.82 -10.20 -14.30
C ARG A 190 9.15 -10.66 -12.89
N VAL A 191 8.51 -10.01 -11.91
CA VAL A 191 8.59 -10.39 -10.49
C VAL A 191 7.19 -10.60 -9.97
N GLU A 192 6.94 -11.76 -9.38
CA GLU A 192 5.71 -12.04 -8.62
C GLU A 192 6.08 -12.17 -7.15
N LEU A 193 5.32 -11.50 -6.29
CA LEU A 193 5.56 -11.45 -4.85
C LEU A 193 4.30 -11.81 -4.07
N PHE A 194 4.49 -12.63 -3.04
CA PHE A 194 3.45 -13.08 -2.13
C PHE A 194 3.92 -12.95 -0.69
N GLY A 195 3.03 -12.55 0.21
CA GLY A 195 3.20 -12.73 1.66
C GLY A 195 2.53 -14.04 2.09
N HIS A 196 3.20 -14.82 2.94
CA HIS A 196 2.61 -16.04 3.48
C HIS A 196 1.54 -15.69 4.53
N GLN A 197 0.37 -16.32 4.46
CA GLN A 197 -0.78 -15.95 5.30
C GLN A 197 -0.55 -16.23 6.80
N ASP A 198 0.08 -17.36 7.14
CA ASP A 198 0.28 -17.75 8.55
C ASP A 198 1.73 -17.67 9.04
N ARG A 199 2.66 -17.24 8.19
CA ARG A 199 4.09 -17.21 8.49
C ARG A 199 4.67 -15.88 8.06
N ASP A 200 5.62 -15.36 8.82
CA ASP A 200 6.29 -14.10 8.51
C ASP A 200 7.36 -14.31 7.43
N GLN A 201 6.88 -14.60 6.23
CA GLN A 201 7.67 -15.01 5.08
C GLN A 201 7.12 -14.37 3.81
N ILE A 202 8.02 -14.06 2.89
CA ILE A 202 7.67 -13.75 1.51
C ILE A 202 8.10 -14.88 0.58
N ALA A 203 7.43 -14.99 -0.56
CA ALA A 203 7.90 -15.75 -1.71
C ALA A 203 7.96 -14.81 -2.91
N ALA A 204 9.12 -14.78 -3.57
CA ALA A 204 9.33 -14.02 -4.80
C ALA A 204 9.72 -14.97 -5.93
N ARG A 205 9.07 -14.83 -7.08
CA ARG A 205 9.42 -15.50 -8.34
C ARG A 205 9.92 -14.46 -9.32
N ILE A 206 11.13 -14.64 -9.82
CA ILE A 206 11.78 -13.72 -10.78
C ILE A 206 12.02 -14.48 -12.08
N ASP A 207 11.40 -14.01 -13.16
CA ASP A 207 11.56 -14.57 -14.50
C ASP A 207 12.19 -13.50 -15.42
N SER A 208 13.40 -13.74 -15.92
CA SER A 208 14.07 -12.85 -16.89
C SER A 208 15.22 -13.56 -17.62
N PRO A 209 15.44 -13.30 -18.92
CA PRO A 209 16.68 -13.70 -19.62
C PRO A 209 17.96 -13.15 -18.98
N LEU A 210 17.89 -12.03 -18.24
CA LEU A 210 19.05 -11.42 -17.56
C LEU A 210 19.70 -12.36 -16.53
N ILE A 211 18.96 -13.32 -15.99
CA ILE A 211 19.49 -14.33 -15.05
C ILE A 211 20.54 -15.19 -15.75
N ALA A 212 20.21 -15.74 -16.93
CA ALA A 212 21.14 -16.55 -17.72
C ALA A 212 22.36 -15.74 -18.18
N GLN A 213 22.17 -14.44 -18.42
CA GLN A 213 23.25 -13.49 -18.76
C GLN A 213 24.08 -13.06 -17.55
N ARG A 214 23.75 -13.49 -16.32
CA ARG A 214 24.38 -13.07 -15.04
C ARG A 214 24.27 -11.56 -14.76
N ARG A 215 23.26 -10.93 -15.36
CA ARG A 215 22.95 -9.49 -15.25
C ARG A 215 21.79 -9.19 -14.30
N LEU A 216 21.20 -10.21 -13.69
CA LEU A 216 20.22 -10.07 -12.62
C LEU A 216 20.67 -10.91 -11.42
N LYS A 217 20.80 -10.28 -10.25
CA LYS A 217 21.12 -10.92 -8.97
C LYS A 217 20.17 -10.42 -7.89
N VAL A 218 20.16 -11.11 -6.74
CA VAL A 218 19.44 -10.67 -5.53
C VAL A 218 20.45 -10.06 -4.56
N ARG A 219 20.10 -8.92 -3.96
CA ARG A 219 20.90 -8.22 -2.96
C ARG A 219 20.15 -8.18 -1.63
N PHE A 220 20.85 -8.59 -0.58
CA PHE A 220 20.38 -8.48 0.80
C PHE A 220 21.15 -7.36 1.50
N ARG A 221 20.45 -6.43 2.13
CA ARG A 221 21.04 -5.40 2.99
C ARG A 221 20.44 -5.52 4.39
N PHE A 222 21.28 -5.38 5.41
CA PHE A 222 20.85 -5.43 6.81
C PHE A 222 21.17 -4.09 7.45
N PRO A 223 20.21 -3.13 7.44
CA PRO A 223 20.42 -1.84 8.08
C PRO A 223 20.52 -2.04 9.59
N TYR A 224 21.33 -1.22 10.25
CA TYR A 224 21.43 -1.21 11.70
C TYR A 224 20.29 -0.38 12.30
N GLY A 225 19.77 -0.79 13.46
CA GLY A 225 18.72 -0.03 14.16
C GLY A 225 19.25 1.32 14.62
N ASN A 226 18.65 2.41 14.14
CA ASN A 226 19.06 3.78 14.44
C ASN A 226 18.05 4.45 15.39
N ASP A 227 18.49 5.42 16.21
CA ASP A 227 17.67 6.12 17.20
C ASP A 227 16.80 7.23 16.61
N CYS A 228 16.50 7.15 15.31
CA CYS A 228 15.72 8.16 14.64
C CYS A 228 14.23 7.80 14.63
N HIS A 229 13.41 8.73 15.12
CA HIS A 229 11.95 8.59 15.15
C HIS A 229 11.28 8.78 13.77
N VAL A 230 12.00 9.36 12.80
CA VAL A 230 11.48 9.80 11.49
C VAL A 230 12.46 9.56 10.33
N CYS A 231 13.44 8.67 10.48
CA CYS A 231 14.37 8.34 9.39
C CYS A 231 14.02 6.98 8.79
N PRO A 232 14.23 6.79 7.47
CA PRO A 232 14.01 5.52 6.77
C PRO A 232 14.91 4.37 7.26
#